data_AF-A0A238U439-F1
#
_entry.id   AF-A0A238U439-F1
#
_cell.length_a   1.000
_cell.length_b   1.000
_cell.length_c   1.000
_cell.angle_alpha   90.00
_cell.angle_beta   90.00
_cell.angle_gamma   90.00
#
_symmetry.space_group_name_H-M   'P 1'
#
loop_
_entity.id
_entity.type
_entity.pdbx_description
1 polymer ?
#
loop_
_entity_poly.entity_id
_entity_poly.type
_entity_poly.pdbx_seq_one_letter_code
_entity_poly.pdbx_strand_id
1 'polypeptide(L)'
;MNHLIENGKRRTISISISILLISLHTIYFYHSVRPEIDYDKLIQQLIRLGLTIGLLAMVYKGKNWARIISIILFSLAILGAIIGFFSINSSLINKSPLIVMIFVYSIAIYHFTFAESFKEFFNYQNNYKKD
;
A
#
# COMPACT_ATOMS: atom_id res chain seq x y z
N MET A 1 -16.74 14.21 16.30
CA MET A 1 -16.48 12.86 15.74
C MET A 1 -15.87 12.01 16.85
N ASN A 2 -16.25 10.74 17.02
CA ASN A 2 -15.73 9.91 18.12
C ASN A 2 -14.19 9.76 17.98
N HIS A 3 -13.45 9.77 19.09
CA HIS A 3 -11.97 9.75 19.11
C HIS A 3 -11.39 8.56 18.33
N LEU A 4 -12.07 7.41 18.37
CA LEU A 4 -11.71 6.20 17.62
C LEU A 4 -11.80 6.39 16.10
N ILE A 5 -12.81 7.11 15.61
CA ILE A 5 -13.02 7.39 14.18
C ILE A 5 -11.93 8.34 13.66
N GLU A 6 -11.57 9.36 14.44
CA GLU A 6 -10.49 10.28 14.04
C GLU A 6 -9.14 9.57 13.97
N ASN A 7 -8.85 8.71 14.95
CA ASN A 7 -7.65 7.88 14.94
C ASN A 7 -7.63 6.93 13.73
N GLY A 8 -8.77 6.29 13.44
CA GLY A 8 -8.94 5.43 12.25
C GLY A 8 -8.68 6.18 10.95
N LYS A 9 -9.22 7.40 10.81
CA LYS A 9 -8.98 8.29 9.66
C LYS A 9 -7.50 8.62 9.52
N ARG A 10 -6.88 9.15 10.58
CA ARG A 10 -5.46 9.56 10.57
C ARG A 10 -4.54 8.38 10.22
N ARG A 11 -4.76 7.22 10.83
CA ARG A 11 -3.95 6.02 10.60
C ARG A 11 -4.13 5.48 9.18
N THR A 12 -5.34 5.51 8.63
CA THR A 12 -5.60 5.12 7.23
C THR A 12 -4.85 6.03 6.24
N ILE A 13 -4.86 7.35 6.49
CA ILE A 13 -4.10 8.31 5.67
C ILE A 13 -2.59 8.06 5.80
N SER A 14 -2.08 7.90 7.01
CA SER A 14 -0.66 7.64 7.25
C SER A 14 -0.19 6.36 6.55
N ILE A 15 -0.94 5.26 6.65
CA ILE A 15 -0.61 4.00 5.98
C ILE A 15 -0.65 4.16 4.46
N SER A 16 -1.64 4.89 3.94
CA SER A 16 -1.74 5.18 2.51
C SER A 16 -0.53 5.96 2.01
N ILE A 17 -0.09 6.98 2.75
CA ILE A 17 1.11 7.75 2.43
C ILE A 17 2.36 6.85 2.47
N SER A 18 2.50 5.99 3.47
CA SER A 18 3.63 5.04 3.55
C SER A 18 3.70 4.11 2.34
N ILE A 19 2.56 3.58 1.89
CA ILE A 19 2.47 2.74 0.68
C ILE A 19 2.92 3.52 -0.56
N LEU A 20 2.46 4.76 -0.71
CA LEU A 20 2.83 5.60 -1.85
C LEU A 20 4.31 5.97 -1.85
N LEU A 21 4.88 6.28 -0.68
CA LEU A 21 6.30 6.57 -0.52
C LEU A 21 7.18 5.37 -0.92
N ILE A 22 6.81 4.15 -0.55
CA ILE A 22 7.53 2.94 -0.99
C ILE A 22 7.44 2.77 -2.50
N SER A 23 6.27 3.00 -3.09
CA SER A 23 6.09 2.90 -4.53
C SER A 23 6.98 3.90 -5.27
N LEU A 24 7.05 5.14 -4.79
CA LEU A 24 7.96 6.17 -5.32
C LEU A 24 9.43 5.80 -5.13
N HIS A 25 9.80 5.32 -3.94
CA HIS A 25 11.18 4.87 -3.67
C HIS A 25 11.61 3.74 -4.60
N THR A 26 10.70 2.80 -4.90
CA THR A 26 10.95 1.70 -5.83
C THR A 26 11.18 2.21 -7.25
N ILE A 27 10.39 3.19 -7.70
CA ILE A 27 10.56 3.83 -9.02
C ILE A 27 11.93 4.50 -9.11
N TYR A 28 12.27 5.30 -8.09
CA TYR A 28 13.55 6.02 -8.02
C TYR A 28 14.75 5.07 -8.00
N PHE A 29 14.72 4.04 -7.15
CA PHE A 29 15.82 3.08 -7.04
C PHE A 29 16.00 2.28 -8.34
N TYR A 30 14.91 1.91 -9.01
CA TYR A 30 15.00 1.20 -10.29
C TYR A 30 15.67 2.02 -11.40
N HIS A 31 15.34 3.31 -11.49
CA HIS A 31 15.84 4.19 -12.56
C HIS A 31 17.19 4.84 -12.24
N SER A 32 17.50 5.13 -10.97
CA SER A 32 18.79 5.73 -10.59
C SER A 32 19.99 4.81 -10.79
N VAL A 33 19.77 3.49 -10.75
CA VAL A 33 20.83 2.48 -10.94
C VAL A 33 21.09 2.18 -12.42
N ARG A 34 20.18 2.59 -13.32
CA ARG A 34 20.33 2.36 -14.77
C ARG A 34 20.70 3.66 -15.49
N PRO A 35 21.72 3.64 -16.36
CA PRO A 35 22.10 4.84 -17.13
C PRO A 35 21.06 5.21 -18.21
N GLU A 36 20.20 4.28 -18.62
CA GLU A 36 19.15 4.48 -19.62
C GLU A 36 17.76 4.34 -19.01
N ILE A 37 16.86 5.27 -19.35
CA ILE A 37 15.47 5.24 -18.92
C ILE A 37 14.71 4.23 -19.79
N ASP A 38 14.30 3.12 -19.17
CA ASP A 38 13.38 2.16 -19.76
C ASP A 38 11.95 2.71 -19.67
N TYR A 39 11.53 3.43 -20.72
CA TYR A 39 10.25 4.14 -20.77
C TYR A 39 9.04 3.22 -20.56
N ASP A 40 9.09 1.98 -21.06
CA ASP A 40 8.00 1.01 -20.91
C ASP A 40 7.78 0.66 -19.43
N LYS A 41 8.87 0.42 -18.70
CA LYS A 41 8.80 0.16 -17.26
C LYS A 41 8.42 1.38 -16.45
N LEU A 42 8.87 2.56 -16.84
CA LEU A 42 8.45 3.81 -16.20
C LEU A 42 6.93 4.00 -16.32
N ILE A 43 6.38 3.85 -17.52
CA ILE A 43 4.94 3.93 -17.77
C ILE A 43 4.18 2.87 -16.97
N GLN A 44 4.65 1.62 -16.96
CA GLN A 44 4.04 0.55 -16.17
C GLN A 44 4.00 0.89 -14.67
N GLN A 45 5.08 1.47 -14.13
CA GLN A 45 5.17 1.85 -12.73
C GLN A 45 4.27 3.06 -12.40
N LEU A 46 4.13 4.02 -13.32
CA LEU A 46 3.21 5.15 -13.17
C LEU A 46 1.75 4.71 -13.18
N ILE A 47 1.37 3.81 -14.10
CA ILE A 47 0.03 3.22 -14.14
C ILE A 47 -0.24 2.48 -12.82
N ARG A 48 0.70 1.64 -12.36
CA ARG A 48 0.58 0.93 -11.07
C ARG A 48 0.41 1.91 -9.90
N LEU A 49 1.17 3.01 -9.86
CA LEU A 49 1.05 4.04 -8.83
C LEU A 49 -0.33 4.69 -8.86
N GLY A 50 -0.82 5.08 -10.05
CA GLY A 50 -2.15 5.65 -10.23
C GLY A 50 -3.26 4.71 -9.78
N LEU A 51 -3.18 3.42 -10.14
CA LEU A 51 -4.11 2.39 -9.68
C LEU A 51 -4.07 2.22 -8.15
N THR A 52 -2.88 2.28 -7.56
CA THR A 52 -2.72 2.19 -6.09
C THR A 52 -3.37 3.38 -5.38
N ILE A 53 -3.17 4.60 -5.90
CA ILE A 53 -3.83 5.81 -5.38
C ILE A 53 -5.35 5.66 -5.48
N GLY A 54 -5.86 5.26 -6.65
CA GLY A 54 -7.29 5.06 -6.87
C GLY A 54 -7.89 4.03 -5.93
N LEU A 55 -7.20 2.90 -5.74
CA LEU A 55 -7.62 1.83 -4.84
C LEU A 55 -7.68 2.31 -3.38
N LEU A 56 -6.62 2.95 -2.88
CA LEU A 56 -6.57 3.49 -1.52
C LEU A 56 -7.62 4.58 -1.29
N ALA A 57 -7.89 5.43 -2.29
CA ALA A 57 -8.96 6.42 -2.23
C ALA A 57 -10.34 5.76 -2.11
N MET A 58 -10.57 4.63 -2.79
CA MET A 58 -11.83 3.88 -2.66
C MET A 58 -11.95 3.17 -1.31
N VAL A 59 -10.85 2.66 -0.75
CA VAL A 59 -10.81 2.14 0.63
C VAL A 59 -11.17 3.24 1.62
N TYR A 60 -10.58 4.43 1.47
CA TYR A 60 -10.87 5.59 2.31
C TYR A 60 -12.35 6.02 2.21
N LYS A 61 -12.96 5.91 1.02
CA LYS A 61 -14.40 6.15 0.79
C LYS A 61 -15.33 5.07 1.37
N GLY A 62 -14.81 4.09 2.10
CA GLY A 62 -15.61 3.03 2.73
C GLY A 62 -16.02 1.89 1.79
N LYS A 63 -15.45 1.79 0.58
CA LYS A 63 -15.87 0.75 -0.38
C LYS A 63 -15.30 -0.62 0.00
N ASN A 64 -16.17 -1.55 0.38
CA ASN A 64 -15.75 -2.89 0.87
C ASN A 64 -15.03 -3.73 -0.20
N TRP A 65 -15.46 -3.63 -1.46
CA TRP A 65 -14.79 -4.32 -2.56
C TRP A 65 -13.33 -3.84 -2.71
N ALA A 66 -13.07 -2.54 -2.57
CA ALA A 66 -11.72 -1.98 -2.66
C ALA A 66 -10.85 -2.43 -1.48
N ARG A 67 -11.43 -2.58 -0.29
CA ARG A 67 -10.74 -3.13 0.89
C ARG A 67 -10.28 -4.56 0.62
N ILE A 68 -11.17 -5.43 0.14
CA ILE A 68 -10.87 -6.83 -0.15
C ILE A 68 -9.78 -6.93 -1.23
N ILE A 69 -9.92 -6.19 -2.33
CA ILE A 69 -8.92 -6.17 -3.41
C ILE A 69 -7.56 -5.71 -2.88
N SER A 70 -7.52 -4.68 -2.03
CA SER A 70 -6.26 -4.20 -1.44
C SER A 70 -5.57 -5.26 -0.61
N ILE A 71 -6.33 -5.98 0.22
CA ILE A 71 -5.78 -7.06 1.07
C ILE A 71 -5.19 -8.16 0.18
N ILE A 72 -5.90 -8.59 -0.86
CA ILE A 72 -5.42 -9.63 -1.79
C ILE A 72 -4.14 -9.17 -2.51
N LEU A 73 -4.16 -7.97 -3.10
CA LEU A 73 -3.01 -7.44 -3.84
C LEU A 73 -1.79 -7.25 -2.95
N PHE A 74 -1.97 -6.73 -1.73
CA PHE A 74 -0.87 -6.54 -0.79
C PHE A 74 -0.33 -7.87 -0.27
N SER A 75 -1.19 -8.87 -0.08
CA SER A 75 -0.77 -10.23 0.28
C SER A 75 0.09 -10.87 -0.83
N LEU A 76 -0.35 -10.76 -2.09
CA LEU A 76 0.43 -11.22 -3.24
C LEU A 76 1.76 -10.48 -3.37
N ALA A 77 1.78 -9.17 -3.12
CA ALA A 77 3.00 -8.38 -3.16
C ALA A 77 3.98 -8.80 -2.05
N ILE A 78 3.49 -9.10 -0.84
CA ILE A 78 4.33 -9.65 0.25
C ILE A 78 4.92 -11.00 -0.15
N LEU A 79 4.11 -11.91 -0.71
CA LEU A 79 4.61 -13.20 -1.18
C LEU A 79 5.71 -13.03 -2.24
N GLY A 80 5.49 -12.16 -3.23
CA GLY A 80 6.49 -11.82 -4.22
C GLY A 80 7.77 -11.22 -3.61
N ALA A 81 7.62 -10.37 -2.60
CA ALA A 81 8.74 -9.77 -1.86
C ALA A 81 9.58 -10.82 -1.13
N ILE A 82 8.92 -11.76 -0.46
CA ILE A 82 9.56 -12.87 0.26
C ILE A 82 10.32 -13.76 -0.73
N ILE A 83 9.67 -14.15 -1.83
CA ILE A 83 10.33 -14.94 -2.88
C ILE A 83 11.54 -14.20 -3.44
N GLY A 84 11.39 -12.91 -3.78
CA GLY A 84 12.49 -12.08 -4.28
C GLY A 84 13.63 -11.93 -3.26
N PHE A 85 13.31 -11.86 -1.97
CA PHE A 85 14.30 -11.75 -0.90
C PHE A 85 15.22 -12.97 -0.84
N PHE A 86 14.66 -14.18 -1.00
CA PHE A 86 15.44 -15.42 -1.01
C PHE A 86 16.05 -15.76 -2.37
N SER A 87 15.42 -15.37 -3.48
CA SER A 87 15.87 -15.73 -4.83
C SER A 87 16.99 -14.85 -5.37
N ILE A 88 17.07 -13.57 -4.97
CA ILE A 88 18.08 -12.65 -5.49
C ILE A 88 19.38 -12.82 -4.71
N ASN A 89 20.45 -13.28 -5.36
CA ASN A 89 21.80 -13.31 -4.79
C ASN A 89 22.46 -11.93 -4.87
N SER A 90 22.09 -11.04 -3.94
CA SER A 90 22.68 -9.70 -3.78
C SER A 90 22.93 -9.38 -2.31
N SER A 91 23.69 -8.31 -2.05
CA SER A 91 23.95 -7.83 -0.69
C SER A 91 22.63 -7.43 0.02
N LEU A 92 22.61 -7.54 1.35
CA LEU A 92 21.43 -7.19 2.16
C LEU A 92 20.95 -5.75 1.94
N ILE A 93 21.88 -4.83 1.67
CA ILE A 93 21.58 -3.42 1.37
C ILE A 93 20.66 -3.31 0.15
N ASN A 94 20.92 -4.08 -0.90
CA ASN A 94 20.10 -4.10 -2.12
C ASN A 94 18.74 -4.80 -1.93
N LYS A 95 18.60 -5.59 -0.85
CA LYS A 95 17.34 -6.24 -0.46
C LYS A 95 16.51 -5.40 0.52
N SER A 96 17.06 -4.31 1.04
CA SER A 96 16.36 -3.45 2.00
C SER A 96 14.99 -2.95 1.51
N PRO A 97 14.75 -2.63 0.21
CA PRO A 97 13.43 -2.22 -0.24
C PRO A 97 12.38 -3.32 -0.11
N LEU A 98 12.77 -4.59 -0.28
CA LEU A 98 11.87 -5.75 -0.14
C LEU A 98 11.43 -5.90 1.33
N ILE A 99 12.36 -5.74 2.27
CA ILE A 99 12.05 -5.79 3.71
C ILE A 99 11.06 -4.69 4.06
N VAL A 100 11.34 -3.44 3.65
CA VAL A 100 10.45 -2.30 3.92
C VAL A 100 9.06 -2.51 3.32
N MET A 101 8.98 -3.07 2.10
CA MET A 101 7.71 -3.39 1.45
C MET A 101 6.92 -4.44 2.25
N ILE A 102 7.58 -5.51 2.71
CA ILE A 102 6.94 -6.55 3.54
C ILE A 102 6.33 -5.93 4.80
N PHE A 103 7.09 -5.09 5.52
CA PHE A 103 6.60 -4.46 6.75
C PHE A 103 5.39 -3.54 6.51
N VAL A 104 5.48 -2.61 5.55
CA VAL A 104 4.38 -1.65 5.34
C VAL A 104 3.12 -2.33 4.83
N TYR A 105 3.23 -3.29 3.92
CA TYR A 105 2.06 -4.02 3.44
C TYR A 105 1.45 -4.92 4.52
N SER A 106 2.28 -5.51 5.39
CA SER A 106 1.77 -6.28 6.54
C SER A 106 0.98 -5.38 7.51
N ILE A 107 1.51 -4.19 7.82
CA ILE A 107 0.81 -3.20 8.66
C ILE A 107 -0.49 -2.74 8.01
N ALA A 108 -0.49 -2.54 6.69
CA ALA A 108 -1.69 -2.15 5.95
C ALA A 108 -2.77 -3.24 5.99
N ILE A 109 -2.41 -4.50 5.76
CA ILE A 109 -3.33 -5.64 5.85
C ILE A 109 -3.90 -5.75 7.26
N TYR A 110 -3.04 -5.65 8.29
CA TYR A 110 -3.47 -5.68 9.68
C TYR A 110 -4.48 -4.56 9.99
N HIS A 111 -4.17 -3.33 9.57
CA HIS A 111 -5.05 -2.17 9.77
C HIS A 111 -6.39 -2.34 9.06
N PHE A 112 -6.40 -2.79 7.80
CA PHE A 112 -7.63 -2.94 7.03
C PHE A 112 -8.51 -4.11 7.47
N THR A 113 -7.93 -5.11 8.13
CA THR A 113 -8.65 -6.34 8.52
C THR A 113 -9.07 -6.32 9.99
N PHE A 114 -8.14 -5.98 10.88
CA PHE A 114 -8.30 -6.25 12.31
C PHE A 114 -8.46 -4.99 13.16
N ALA A 115 -7.88 -3.85 12.77
CA ALA A 115 -7.88 -2.66 13.62
C ALA A 115 -9.31 -2.14 13.90
N GLU A 116 -9.66 -2.05 15.18
CA GLU A 116 -10.97 -1.56 15.63
C GLU A 116 -11.21 -0.12 15.19
N SER A 117 -10.19 0.74 15.30
CA SER A 117 -10.28 2.13 14.84
C SER A 117 -10.58 2.24 13.35
N PHE A 118 -10.06 1.31 12.54
CA PHE A 118 -10.38 1.25 11.11
C PHE A 118 -11.82 0.79 10.89
N LYS A 119 -12.29 -0.23 11.59
CA LYS A 119 -13.68 -0.73 11.49
C LYS A 119 -14.69 0.37 11.81
N GLU A 120 -14.47 1.10 12.90
CA GLU A 120 -15.30 2.24 13.29
C GLU A 120 -15.30 3.36 12.24
N PHE A 121 -14.12 3.73 11.74
CA PHE A 121 -14.01 4.70 10.65
C PHE A 121 -14.72 4.25 9.37
N PHE A 122 -14.55 2.99 9.00
CA PHE A 122 -15.11 2.40 7.79
C PHE A 122 -16.64 2.31 7.86
N ASN A 123 -17.19 1.97 9.02
CA ASN A 123 -18.63 1.96 9.28
C ASN A 123 -19.20 3.39 9.21
N TYR A 124 -18.51 4.37 9.82
CA TYR A 124 -18.89 5.78 9.72
C TYR A 124 -18.98 6.26 8.27
N GLN A 125 -17.98 5.94 7.43
CA GLN A 125 -17.98 6.30 6.01
C GLN A 125 -19.13 5.65 5.20
N ASN A 126 -19.57 4.46 5.59
CA ASN A 126 -20.67 3.76 4.93
C ASN A 126 -22.05 4.21 5.40
N ASN A 127 -22.19 4.54 6.68
CA ASN A 127 -23.46 5.02 7.24
C ASN A 127 -23.75 6.46 6.79
N TYR A 128 -22.73 7.32 6.67
CA TYR A 128 -22.89 8.71 6.18
C TYR A 128 -23.30 8.80 4.70
N LYS A 129 -23.28 7.70 3.94
CA LYS A 129 -23.72 7.64 2.53
C LYS A 129 -25.16 7.16 2.35
N LYS A 130 -25.83 6.77 3.44
CA LYS A 130 -27.22 6.30 3.42
C LYS A 130 -28.24 7.38 3.72
N ASP A 131 -27.80 8.57 4.13
CA ASP A 131 -28.59 9.79 4.26
C ASP A 131 -28.34 10.70 3.05
#